data_AF-A0A367FQD6-F1
#
_entry.id   AF-A0A367FQD6-F1
#
_cell.length_a   1.000
_cell.length_b   1.000
_cell.length_c   1.000
_cell.angle_alpha   90.00
_cell.angle_beta   90.00
_cell.angle_gamma   90.00
#
_symmetry.space_group_name_H-M   'P 1'
#
loop_
_entity.id
_entity.type
_entity.pdbx_description
1 polymer ?
#
loop_
_entity_poly.entity_id
_entity_poly.type
_entity_poly.pdbx_seq_one_letter_code
_entity_poly.pdbx_strand_id
1 'polypeptide(L)' 'MAFHEVTVFLQVAPWNGHPFVRERPDAPMRTRTFGDAGAGMVTYLIVEYRRQVEIIQVAWYG' A
#
# COMPACT_ATOMS: atom_id res chain seq x y z
N MET A 1 8.46 10.91 9.15
CA MET A 1 8.37 9.66 9.94
C MET A 1 7.34 8.72 9.34
N ALA A 2 6.05 9.08 9.28
CA ALA A 2 4.97 8.22 8.76
C ALA A 2 5.21 7.61 7.36
N PHE A 3 5.79 8.38 6.42
CA PHE A 3 6.10 7.85 5.09
C PHE A 3 7.19 6.76 5.09
N HIS A 4 8.11 6.79 6.07
CA HIS A 4 9.13 5.75 6.21
C HIS A 4 8.52 4.42 6.65
N GLU A 5 7.56 4.46 7.59
CA GLU A 5 6.81 3.29 8.05
C GLU A 5 6.15 2.55 6.88
N VAL A 6 5.43 3.29 6.03
CA VAL A 6 4.75 2.67 4.89
C VAL A 6 5.74 2.13 3.86
N THR A 7 6.90 2.76 3.68
CA THR A 7 7.94 2.24 2.78
C THR A 7 8.50 0.90 3.28
N VAL A 8 8.75 0.77 4.59
CA VAL A 8 9.17 -0.52 5.20
C VAL A 8 8.10 -1.58 5.01
N PHE A 9 6.83 -1.22 5.24
CA PHE A 9 5.72 -2.14 5.02
C PHE A 9 5.68 -2.69 3.58
N LEU A 10 5.83 -1.81 2.58
CA LEU A 10 5.78 -2.19 1.17
C LEU A 10 6.95 -3.12 0.77
N GLN A 11 8.08 -3.03 1.45
CA GLN A 11 9.24 -3.90 1.22
C GLN A 11 9.09 -5.28 1.88
N VAL A 12 8.44 -5.35 3.03
CA VAL A 12 8.41 -6.56 3.86
C VAL A 12 7.16 -7.41 3.61
N ALA A 13 5.98 -6.79 3.55
CA ALA A 13 4.71 -7.52 3.54
C ALA A 13 3.59 -6.83 2.73
N PRO A 14 3.81 -6.50 1.44
CA PRO A 14 2.85 -5.72 0.65
C PRO A 14 1.48 -6.38 0.48
N TRP A 15 1.40 -7.73 0.53
CA TRP A 15 0.12 -8.44 0.43
C TRP A 15 -0.82 -8.22 1.63
N ASN A 16 -0.32 -7.70 2.76
CA ASN A 16 -1.13 -7.44 3.95
C ASN A 16 -1.94 -6.13 3.88
N GLY A 17 -1.86 -5.38 2.78
CA GLY A 17 -2.77 -4.25 2.56
C GLY A 17 -4.17 -4.71 2.15
N HIS A 18 -5.11 -3.76 2.16
CA HIS A 18 -6.47 -4.02 1.71
C HIS A 18 -6.52 -4.15 0.19
N PRO A 19 -7.28 -5.11 -0.37
CA PRO A 19 -7.54 -5.14 -1.81
C PRO A 19 -8.17 -3.82 -2.28
N PHE A 20 -7.69 -3.28 -3.39
CA PHE A 20 -8.26 -2.05 -3.95
C PHE A 20 -9.71 -2.26 -4.41
N VAL A 21 -10.01 -3.43 -4.96
CA VAL A 21 -11.37 -3.88 -5.31
C VAL A 21 -11.74 -5.02 -4.36
N ARG A 22 -12.77 -4.81 -3.53
CA ARG A 22 -13.13 -5.75 -2.45
C ARG A 22 -13.54 -7.12 -2.98
N GLU A 23 -14.18 -7.14 -4.14
CA GLU A 23 -14.67 -8.33 -4.83
C GLU A 23 -13.53 -9.13 -5.51
N ARG A 24 -12.32 -8.57 -5.56
CA ARG A 24 -11.13 -9.19 -6.16
C ARG A 24 -9.99 -9.21 -5.15
N PRO A 25 -10.08 -10.01 -4.06
CA PRO A 25 -9.11 -10.02 -2.97
C PRO A 25 -7.70 -10.44 -3.41
N ASP A 26 -7.59 -11.22 -4.49
CA ASP A 26 -6.35 -11.72 -5.05
C ASP A 26 -5.72 -10.76 -6.07
N ALA A 27 -6.39 -9.65 -6.40
CA ALA A 27 -5.81 -8.65 -7.29
C ALA A 27 -4.56 -8.00 -6.66
N PRO A 28 -3.51 -7.73 -7.45
CA PRO A 28 -2.24 -7.22 -6.94
C PRO A 28 -2.28 -5.74 -6.52
N MET A 29 -3.35 -5.02 -6.86
CA MET A 29 -3.54 -3.62 -6.50
C MET A 29 -4.15 -3.51 -5.10
N ARG A 30 -3.50 -2.76 -4.22
CA ARG A 30 -3.85 -2.67 -2.80
C ARG A 30 -3.78 -1.24 -2.28
N THR A 31 -4.45 -1.03 -1.14
CA THR A 31 -4.39 0.19 -0.35
C THR A 31 -3.93 -0.09 1.08
N ARG A 32 -3.33 0.91 1.72
CA ARG A 32 -3.00 0.88 3.14
C ARG A 32 -3.00 2.28 3.73
N THR A 33 -3.64 2.45 4.87
CA THR A 33 -3.50 3.66 5.68
C THR A 33 -2.21 3.62 6.50
N PHE A 34 -1.61 4.78 6.76
CA PHE A 34 -0.35 4.91 7.49
C PHE A 34 -0.30 6.24 8.26
N GLY A 35 0.63 6.34 9.21
CA GLY A 35 0.74 7.49 10.11
C GLY A 35 -0.34 7.51 11.19
N ASP A 36 -0.19 8.46 12.12
CA ASP A 36 -1.06 8.58 13.29
C ASP A 36 -2.53 8.72 12.87
N ALA A 37 -3.40 7.92 13.49
CA ALA A 37 -4.83 7.85 13.18
C ALA A 37 -5.18 7.62 11.68
N GLY A 38 -4.24 7.12 10.87
CA GLY A 38 -4.45 6.94 9.43
C GLY A 38 -4.41 8.25 8.63
N ALA A 39 -3.60 9.22 9.05
CA ALA A 39 -3.40 10.51 8.38
C ALA A 39 -2.89 10.43 6.93
N GLY A 40 -2.49 9.25 6.45
CA GLY A 40 -2.15 9.01 5.04
C GLY A 40 -2.72 7.71 4.52
N MET A 41 -2.84 7.62 3.20
CA MET A 41 -3.17 6.39 2.48
C MET A 41 -2.25 6.23 1.27
N VAL A 42 -1.73 5.02 1.08
CA VAL A 42 -1.00 4.63 -0.13
C VAL A 42 -1.84 3.66 -0.95
N THR A 43 -1.84 3.86 -2.26
CA THR A 43 -2.32 2.90 -3.25
C THR A 43 -1.14 2.41 -4.07
N TYR A 44 -1.01 1.10 -4.23
CA TYR A 44 0.16 0.48 -4.86
C TYR A 44 -0.20 -0.80 -5.61
N LEU A 45 0.72 -1.23 -6.47
CA LEU A 45 0.62 -2.44 -7.29
C LEU A 45 1.79 -3.38 -6.99
N ILE A 46 1.47 -4.65 -6.76
CA ILE A 46 2.48 -5.71 -6.61
C ILE A 46 2.79 -6.30 -7.99
N VAL A 47 4.03 -6.14 -8.44
CA VAL A 47 4.53 -6.64 -9.72
C VAL A 47 5.37 -7.89 -9.47
N GLU A 48 4.69 -9.04 -9.34
CA GLU A 48 5.29 -10.29 -8.86
C GLU A 48 6.48 -10.75 -9.71
N TYR A 49 6.36 -10.69 -11.04
CA TYR A 49 7.42 -11.13 -11.95
C TYR A 49 8.72 -10.32 -11.83
N ARG A 50 8.66 -9.09 -11.30
CA ARG A 50 9.81 -8.23 -11.01
C ARG A 50 10.20 -8.23 -9.54
N ARG A 51 9.42 -8.90 -8.67
CA ARG A 51 9.51 -8.79 -7.20
C ARG A 51 9.53 -7.33 -6.74
N GLN A 52 8.69 -6.50 -7.35
CA GLN A 52 8.67 -5.06 -7.14
C GLN A 52 7.29 -4.62 -6.66
N VAL A 53 7.25 -3.53 -5.89
CA VAL A 53 6.04 -2.81 -5.56
C VAL A 53 6.11 -1.42 -6.17
N GLU A 54 5.09 -1.05 -6.95
CA GLU A 54 4.98 0.28 -7.55
C GLU A 54 3.95 1.10 -6.80
N ILE A 55 4.33 2.29 -6.36
CA ILE A 55 3.41 3.23 -5.71
C ILE A 55 2.64 3.95 -6.82
N ILE A 56 1.31 3.84 -6.79
CA ILE A 56 0.41 4.50 -7.74
C ILE A 56 0.02 5.88 -7.20
N GLN A 57 -0.33 5.96 -5.92
CA GLN A 57 -0.78 7.20 -5.28
C GLN A 57 -0.41 7.23 -3.81
N VAL A 58 -0.07 8.42 -3.31
CA VAL A 58 0.00 8.73 -1.88
C VAL A 58 -0.95 9.90 -1.62
N ALA A 59 -1.87 9.73 -0.67
CA ALA A 59 -2.78 10.77 -0.21
C ALA A 59 -2.51 11.07 1.26
N TRP A 60 -2.63 12.35 1.63
CA TRP A 60 -2.56 12.81 3.01
C TRP A 60 -3.92 13.40 3.38
N TYR A 61 -4.43 13.01 4.53
CA TYR A 61 -5.67 13.54 5.12
C TYR A 61 -5.25 14.51 6.22
N GLY A 62 -5.63 15.78 6.06
CA GLY A 62 -5.36 16.87 6.99
C GLY A 62 -6.41 16.98 8.09
#